data_AF-A0A1V9ZVT1-F1
#
_entry.id   AF-A0A1V9ZVT1-F1
#
_cell.length_a   1.000
_cell.length_b   1.000
_cell.length_c   1.000
_cell.angle_alpha   90.00
_cell.angle_beta   90.00
_cell.angle_gamma   90.00
#
_symmetry.space_group_name_H-M   'P 1'
#
loop_
_entity.id
_entity.type
_entity.pdbx_description
1 polymer ?
#
loop_
_entity_poly.entity_id
_entity_poly.type
_entity_poly.pdbx_seq_one_letter_code
_entity_poly.pdbx_strand_id
1 'polypeptide(L)'
;MSCYFNGCNEPTMQGSVKCAFHKNRGTCRIADCRNQVYARHLCVGHGGRKPCQTTGCHGNARVGGFCNRHGAKRDKPPCAIAGCMNSSYSNGHCIRHGGRRQCKIQSCQTHARTGGYCWRHGRQTTGTDEESETSSLTSSPRSSQSSSPLSKELNIDVKSIVFVDYAALDASILDCVMNLDINPLESFEQTSRCRIDGCETHARAGGFCWRHRDGDMTKPTSPETHYKKEAQPSFDAIDNSILASVCSFQGCRNQVYARMLCVGHGGRKPCIIPNCRSSARVGPYCCRHGPGTYRKLCDVHGCQNVRHTGGKCIRHGGGRRCRLHGCDTHARTGGYCWRHRDQGEPIEPKRTVKTSKVDTDLSQLIMDDNFENELLDEETLNSYFNVLCEELAFQI
;
A
#
# COMPACT_ATOMS: atom_id res chain seq x y z
N MET A 1 -6.26 19.88 -20.42
CA MET A 1 -5.10 20.07 -19.51
C MET A 1 -4.77 18.72 -18.88
N SER A 2 -3.50 18.34 -18.79
CA SER A 2 -3.07 17.11 -18.11
C SER A 2 -2.86 17.34 -16.61
N CYS A 3 -2.94 16.26 -15.83
CA CYS A 3 -2.76 16.32 -14.38
C CYS A 3 -1.41 16.94 -13.99
N TYR A 4 -1.41 17.78 -12.95
CA TYR A 4 -0.23 18.44 -12.41
C TYR A 4 0.91 17.51 -11.96
N PHE A 5 0.61 16.25 -11.62
CA PHE A 5 1.64 15.33 -11.10
C PHE A 5 2.54 14.78 -12.21
N ASN A 6 3.84 14.71 -11.94
CA ASN A 6 4.84 14.18 -12.87
C ASN A 6 4.48 12.78 -13.38
N GLY A 7 4.49 12.60 -14.70
CA GLY A 7 4.22 11.32 -15.37
C GLY A 7 2.75 10.91 -15.38
N CYS A 8 1.82 11.81 -15.02
CA CYS A 8 0.39 11.55 -15.11
C CYS A 8 -0.20 12.26 -16.33
N ASN A 9 -0.67 11.47 -17.31
CA ASN A 9 -1.27 12.00 -18.54
C ASN A 9 -2.80 12.11 -18.47
N GLU A 10 -3.40 11.77 -17.33
CA GLU A 10 -4.85 11.82 -17.15
C GLU A 10 -5.38 13.26 -17.21
N PRO A 11 -6.59 13.47 -17.76
CA PRO A 11 -7.20 14.78 -17.84
C PRO A 11 -7.50 15.33 -16.45
N THR A 12 -7.35 16.64 -16.31
CA THR A 12 -7.74 17.37 -15.09
C THR A 12 -9.24 17.38 -14.89
N MET A 13 -9.69 17.31 -13.64
CA MET A 13 -11.10 17.57 -13.31
C MET A 13 -11.44 19.05 -13.50
N GLN A 14 -12.72 19.35 -13.72
CA GLN A 14 -13.22 20.72 -13.83
C GLN A 14 -12.85 21.53 -12.57
N GLY A 15 -12.24 22.70 -12.74
CA GLY A 15 -11.82 23.57 -11.64
C GLY A 15 -10.62 23.08 -10.81
N SER A 16 -9.94 22.00 -11.21
CA SER A 16 -8.80 21.43 -10.47
C SER A 16 -7.62 21.20 -11.39
N VAL A 17 -6.39 21.36 -10.88
CA VAL A 17 -5.15 20.98 -11.60
C VAL A 17 -4.85 19.47 -11.53
N LYS A 18 -5.74 18.68 -10.91
CA LYS A 18 -5.54 17.24 -10.65
C LYS A 18 -6.62 16.40 -11.34
N CYS A 19 -6.24 15.20 -11.78
CA CYS A 19 -7.19 14.21 -12.31
C CYS A 19 -8.00 13.55 -11.19
N ALA A 20 -9.04 12.79 -11.57
CA ALA A 20 -9.91 12.07 -10.64
C ALA A 20 -9.14 11.11 -9.72
N PHE A 21 -8.11 10.42 -10.24
CA PHE A 21 -7.27 9.50 -9.46
C PHE A 21 -6.37 10.21 -8.44
N HIS A 22 -6.01 11.46 -8.73
CA HIS A 22 -5.11 12.26 -7.90
C HIS A 22 -5.82 13.31 -7.06
N LYS A 23 -7.16 13.35 -7.05
CA LYS A 23 -7.96 14.37 -6.33
C LYS A 23 -7.54 14.57 -4.88
N ASN A 24 -7.32 13.47 -4.16
CA ASN A 24 -6.97 13.44 -2.74
C ASN A 24 -5.46 13.42 -2.46
N ARG A 25 -4.61 13.52 -3.49
CA ARG A 25 -3.16 13.54 -3.33
C ARG A 25 -2.68 14.99 -3.18
N GLY A 26 -1.91 15.25 -2.12
CA GLY A 26 -1.32 16.57 -1.87
C GLY A 26 -0.17 16.85 -2.82
N THR A 27 -0.05 18.11 -3.26
CA THR A 27 1.08 18.64 -4.02
C THR A 27 2.16 19.15 -3.09
N CYS A 28 3.42 18.94 -3.46
CA CYS A 28 4.54 19.44 -2.68
C CYS A 28 4.47 20.97 -2.56
N ARG A 29 4.79 21.50 -1.37
CA ARG A 29 4.74 22.95 -1.08
C ARG A 29 5.77 23.78 -1.84
N ILE A 30 6.90 23.17 -2.21
CA ILE A 30 7.91 23.84 -3.05
C ILE A 30 7.27 24.20 -4.40
N ALA A 31 7.40 25.47 -4.79
CA ALA A 31 6.89 26.00 -6.04
C ALA A 31 7.31 25.12 -7.23
N ASP A 32 6.39 24.94 -8.18
CA ASP A 32 6.58 24.14 -9.40
C ASP A 32 6.94 22.66 -9.19
N CYS A 33 6.90 22.16 -7.95
CA CYS A 33 7.14 20.77 -7.67
C CYS A 33 5.91 19.91 -7.98
N ARG A 34 5.98 19.23 -9.11
CA ARG A 34 4.97 18.27 -9.59
C ARG A 34 5.00 16.91 -8.88
N ASN A 35 5.68 16.79 -7.74
CA ASN A 35 5.73 15.53 -6.99
C ASN A 35 4.66 15.51 -5.89
N GLN A 36 4.15 14.30 -5.62
CA GLN A 36 3.23 14.07 -4.51
C GLN A 36 3.91 14.30 -3.15
N VAL A 37 3.16 14.88 -2.21
CA VAL A 37 3.55 14.97 -0.80
C VAL A 37 3.78 13.58 -0.23
N TYR A 38 4.93 13.40 0.41
CA TYR A 38 5.20 12.24 1.23
C TYR A 38 4.85 12.50 2.70
N ALA A 39 5.36 13.60 3.26
CA ALA A 39 5.07 14.03 4.62
C ALA A 39 5.39 15.53 4.77
N ARG A 40 4.80 16.21 5.77
CA ARG A 40 5.07 17.63 6.07
C ARG A 40 4.86 18.55 4.87
N HIS A 41 3.89 18.25 4.02
CA HIS A 41 3.62 18.98 2.77
C HIS A 41 4.79 18.99 1.77
N LEU A 42 5.76 18.08 1.90
CA LEU A 42 6.94 18.00 1.05
C LEU A 42 7.05 16.62 0.40
N CYS A 43 7.54 16.58 -0.84
CA CYS A 43 7.89 15.33 -1.51
C CYS A 43 9.18 14.74 -0.93
N VAL A 44 9.57 13.53 -1.34
CA VAL A 44 10.79 12.88 -0.82
C VAL A 44 12.05 13.69 -1.12
N GLY A 45 12.17 14.27 -2.31
CA GLY A 45 13.32 15.09 -2.72
C GLY A 45 13.42 16.42 -1.96
N HIS A 46 12.28 17.03 -1.66
CA HIS A 46 12.22 18.29 -0.92
C HIS A 46 12.14 18.11 0.60
N GLY A 47 12.74 17.04 1.13
CA GLY A 47 12.85 16.84 2.59
C GLY A 47 11.63 16.24 3.27
N GLY A 48 10.67 15.69 2.50
CA GLY A 48 9.57 14.89 3.03
C GLY A 48 10.05 13.66 3.80
N ARG A 49 11.23 13.12 3.45
CA ARG A 49 11.97 12.14 4.26
C ARG A 49 13.14 12.80 4.99
N LYS A 50 13.49 12.27 6.16
CA LYS A 50 14.68 12.72 6.88
C LYS A 50 15.93 12.23 6.14
N PRO A 51 16.99 13.05 6.02
CA PRO A 51 18.27 12.58 5.51
C PRO A 51 18.93 11.61 6.49
N CYS A 52 19.83 10.79 5.99
CA CYS A 52 20.70 9.95 6.80
C CYS A 52 21.58 10.83 7.70
N GLN A 53 21.71 10.46 8.98
CA GLN A 53 22.50 11.22 9.95
C GLN A 53 24.02 11.13 9.72
N THR A 54 24.50 10.13 8.98
CA THR A 54 25.92 10.02 8.60
C THR A 54 26.37 11.22 7.77
N THR A 55 27.45 11.85 8.19
CA THR A 55 28.10 12.96 7.49
C THR A 55 28.43 12.57 6.03
N GLY A 56 28.15 13.46 5.08
CA GLY A 56 28.36 13.21 3.64
C GLY A 56 27.36 12.24 2.97
N CYS A 57 26.37 11.71 3.69
CA CYS A 57 25.39 10.80 3.11
C CYS A 57 24.11 11.49 2.61
N HIS A 58 23.94 11.57 1.29
CA HIS A 58 22.73 12.06 0.62
C HIS A 58 21.55 11.07 0.61
N GLY A 59 21.70 9.91 1.27
CA GLY A 59 20.65 8.91 1.35
C GLY A 59 19.55 9.29 2.34
N ASN A 60 18.33 8.82 2.10
CA ASN A 60 17.22 9.01 3.04
C ASN A 60 17.30 8.04 4.22
N ALA A 61 17.07 8.55 5.43
CA ALA A 61 16.96 7.74 6.64
C ALA A 61 15.75 6.80 6.58
N ARG A 62 15.91 5.63 7.18
CA ARG A 62 14.87 4.61 7.35
C ARG A 62 14.60 4.38 8.83
N VAL A 63 15.38 3.50 9.46
CA VAL A 63 15.23 3.16 10.88
C VAL A 63 16.40 3.78 11.65
N GLY A 64 16.10 4.38 12.80
CA GLY A 64 17.12 4.94 13.68
C GLY A 64 17.88 6.15 13.11
N GLY A 65 17.33 6.86 12.12
CA GLY A 65 17.99 8.05 11.56
C GLY A 65 19.00 7.76 10.43
N PHE A 66 19.17 6.49 10.04
CA PHE A 66 20.16 6.10 9.04
C PHE A 66 19.56 5.43 7.81
N CYS A 67 20.23 5.56 6.65
CA CYS A 67 19.84 4.87 5.42
C CYS A 67 20.15 3.35 5.52
N ASN A 68 19.81 2.54 4.51
CA ASN A 68 20.13 1.10 4.57
C ASN A 68 21.62 0.78 4.67
N ARG A 69 22.48 1.68 4.16
CA ARG A 69 23.93 1.48 4.17
C ARG A 69 24.55 1.78 5.53
N HIS A 70 23.95 2.74 6.25
CA HIS A 70 24.50 3.26 7.51
C HIS A 70 23.64 2.88 8.73
N GLY A 71 22.46 2.33 8.52
CA GLY A 71 21.63 1.83 9.60
C GLY A 71 22.22 0.57 10.19
N ALA A 72 21.97 0.36 11.47
CA ALA A 72 22.36 -0.84 12.18
C ALA A 72 21.99 -2.08 11.35
N LYS A 73 23.01 -2.79 10.88
CA LYS A 73 22.82 -4.11 10.27
C LYS A 73 22.32 -5.01 11.41
N ARG A 74 21.26 -5.77 11.16
CA ARG A 74 20.86 -6.80 12.11
C ARG A 74 21.84 -7.95 11.93
N ASP A 75 22.60 -8.27 12.96
CA ASP A 75 23.43 -9.47 12.97
C ASP A 75 22.50 -10.67 12.90
N LYS A 76 22.54 -11.36 11.75
CA LYS A 76 21.77 -12.59 11.57
C LYS A 76 22.61 -13.74 12.12
N PRO A 77 22.06 -14.56 13.03
CA PRO A 77 22.81 -15.69 13.55
C PRO A 77 23.15 -16.65 12.40
N PRO A 78 24.25 -17.42 12.50
CA PRO A 78 24.61 -18.41 11.49
C PRO A 78 23.53 -19.50 11.36
N CYS A 79 23.58 -20.26 10.27
CA CYS A 79 22.74 -21.43 10.09
C CYS A 79 23.04 -22.47 11.18
N ALA A 80 22.00 -23.07 11.74
CA ALA A 80 22.10 -24.10 12.78
C ALA A 80 22.74 -25.43 12.32
N ILE A 81 23.01 -25.60 11.02
CA ILE A 81 23.67 -26.80 10.49
C ILE A 81 25.17 -26.64 10.69
N ALA A 82 25.80 -27.58 11.40
CA ALA A 82 27.23 -27.60 11.65
C ALA A 82 28.03 -27.53 10.32
N GLY A 83 29.05 -26.67 10.29
CA GLY A 83 29.85 -26.42 9.09
C GLY A 83 29.21 -25.49 8.06
N CYS A 84 28.00 -24.96 8.29
CA CYS A 84 27.39 -24.00 7.37
C CYS A 84 27.78 -22.54 7.69
N MET A 85 28.52 -21.91 6.78
CA MET A 85 28.93 -20.50 6.92
C MET A 85 27.83 -19.48 6.56
N ASN A 86 26.66 -19.94 6.10
CA ASN A 86 25.59 -19.03 5.71
C ASN A 86 24.86 -18.49 6.93
N SER A 87 24.40 -17.24 6.88
CA SER A 87 23.48 -16.71 7.88
C SER A 87 22.09 -17.37 7.81
N SER A 88 21.47 -17.53 8.97
CA SER A 88 20.09 -17.97 9.10
C SER A 88 19.13 -16.93 8.50
N TYR A 89 18.02 -17.44 7.95
CA TYR A 89 16.93 -16.63 7.41
C TYR A 89 15.68 -16.75 8.28
N SER A 90 15.24 -17.98 8.56
CA SER A 90 14.10 -18.30 9.43
C SER A 90 14.36 -19.62 10.13
N ASN A 91 13.77 -19.80 11.32
CA ASN A 91 13.88 -21.04 12.13
C ASN A 91 15.34 -21.49 12.36
N GLY A 92 16.29 -20.54 12.48
CA GLY A 92 17.71 -20.86 12.67
C GLY A 92 18.42 -21.42 11.43
N HIS A 93 17.75 -21.60 10.29
CA HIS A 93 18.34 -22.21 9.10
C HIS A 93 18.53 -21.18 7.96
N CYS A 94 19.58 -21.36 7.14
CA CYS A 94 19.76 -20.58 5.92
C CYS A 94 18.79 -21.03 4.82
N ILE A 95 18.69 -20.30 3.72
CA ILE A 95 17.76 -20.61 2.61
C ILE A 95 17.95 -22.04 2.09
N ARG A 96 19.21 -22.49 1.93
CA ARG A 96 19.55 -23.85 1.47
C ARG A 96 19.16 -24.94 2.46
N HIS A 97 19.15 -24.61 3.75
CA HIS A 97 18.92 -25.57 4.84
C HIS A 97 17.50 -25.46 5.41
N GLY A 98 16.53 -24.98 4.62
CA GLY A 98 15.12 -24.92 5.02
C GLY A 98 14.67 -23.61 5.66
N GLY A 99 15.52 -22.57 5.64
CA GLY A 99 15.17 -21.24 6.13
C GLY A 99 14.09 -20.53 5.29
N ARG A 100 13.82 -20.99 4.07
CA ARG A 100 12.65 -20.56 3.27
C ARG A 100 11.73 -21.74 3.04
N ARG A 101 10.42 -21.49 3.16
CA ARG A 101 9.38 -22.45 2.79
C ARG A 101 9.45 -22.74 1.28
N GLN A 102 9.31 -24.01 0.93
CA GLN A 102 9.17 -24.43 -0.47
C GLN A 102 7.79 -24.05 -1.01
N CYS A 103 7.70 -23.97 -2.34
CA CYS A 103 6.42 -23.80 -3.01
C CYS A 103 5.52 -25.01 -2.72
N LYS A 104 4.24 -24.75 -2.45
CA LYS A 104 3.24 -25.80 -2.17
C LYS A 104 2.91 -26.71 -3.36
N ILE A 105 3.17 -26.27 -4.60
CA ILE A 105 2.97 -27.11 -5.80
C ILE A 105 3.91 -28.31 -5.77
N GLN A 106 3.35 -29.51 -5.84
CA GLN A 106 4.11 -30.76 -5.94
C GLN A 106 5.06 -30.70 -7.14
N SER A 107 6.28 -31.22 -6.99
CA SER A 107 7.43 -31.10 -7.93
C SER A 107 8.10 -29.72 -8.05
N CYS A 108 7.62 -28.68 -7.34
CA CYS A 108 8.25 -27.38 -7.40
C CYS A 108 9.35 -27.18 -6.33
N GLN A 109 10.61 -27.27 -6.72
CA GLN A 109 11.77 -27.03 -5.83
C GLN A 109 12.07 -25.54 -5.58
N THR A 110 11.25 -24.62 -6.09
CA THR A 110 11.47 -23.19 -5.87
C THR A 110 10.83 -22.72 -4.56
N HIS A 111 11.43 -21.71 -3.93
CA HIS A 111 10.92 -21.21 -2.67
C HIS A 111 9.65 -20.36 -2.83
N ALA A 112 8.75 -20.50 -1.86
CA ALA A 112 7.57 -19.67 -1.71
C ALA A 112 7.94 -18.19 -1.46
N ARG A 113 7.21 -17.28 -2.12
CA ARG A 113 7.29 -15.84 -1.90
C ARG A 113 6.09 -15.32 -1.11
N THR A 114 4.87 -15.62 -1.57
CA THR A 114 3.62 -15.17 -0.97
C THR A 114 2.61 -16.31 -0.98
N GLY A 115 1.83 -16.48 0.09
CA GLY A 115 0.76 -17.50 0.15
C GLY A 115 1.23 -18.96 0.17
N GLY A 116 2.53 -19.23 0.25
CA GLY A 116 3.08 -20.57 0.11
C GLY A 116 3.47 -20.95 -1.32
N TYR A 117 3.40 -20.02 -2.28
CA TYR A 117 3.72 -20.28 -3.68
C TYR A 117 4.88 -19.43 -4.17
N CYS A 118 5.65 -19.93 -5.14
CA CYS A 118 6.73 -19.19 -5.77
C CYS A 118 6.20 -18.10 -6.72
N TRP A 119 7.09 -17.33 -7.36
CA TRP A 119 6.65 -16.27 -8.28
C TRP A 119 5.91 -16.79 -9.52
N ARG A 120 6.20 -18.03 -9.97
CA ARG A 120 5.49 -18.70 -11.08
C ARG A 120 4.11 -19.19 -10.65
N HIS A 121 4.03 -19.77 -9.45
CA HIS A 121 2.81 -20.44 -8.98
C HIS A 121 1.89 -19.54 -8.12
N GLY A 122 2.38 -18.38 -7.66
CA GLY A 122 1.60 -17.44 -6.85
C GLY A 122 0.58 -16.62 -7.65
N ARG A 123 0.59 -16.72 -8.98
CA ARG A 123 -0.43 -16.14 -9.87
C ARG A 123 -1.51 -17.14 -10.28
N GLN A 124 -1.30 -18.44 -10.04
CA GLN A 124 -2.13 -19.52 -10.58
C GLN A 124 -3.18 -20.05 -9.60
N THR A 125 -3.24 -19.56 -8.35
CA THR A 125 -4.07 -20.13 -7.27
C THR A 125 -5.17 -19.19 -6.76
N THR A 126 -5.81 -18.45 -7.68
CA THR A 126 -7.03 -17.70 -7.36
C THR A 126 -8.31 -18.36 -7.91
N GLY A 127 -8.29 -19.67 -8.16
CA GLY A 127 -9.47 -20.42 -8.57
C GLY A 127 -9.36 -21.88 -8.17
N THR A 128 -10.46 -22.39 -7.61
CA THR A 128 -10.82 -23.79 -7.34
C THR A 128 -10.05 -24.50 -6.21
N ASP A 129 -10.63 -24.46 -5.01
CA ASP A 129 -10.64 -25.61 -4.10
C ASP A 129 -11.63 -26.63 -4.68
N GLU A 130 -11.18 -27.84 -5.03
CA GLU A 130 -12.01 -29.04 -5.13
C GLU A 130 -11.20 -30.20 -4.58
N GLU A 131 -11.85 -30.96 -3.69
CA GLU A 131 -11.26 -31.99 -2.86
C GLU A 131 -11.06 -33.32 -3.62
N SER A 132 -10.15 -34.11 -3.07
CA SER A 132 -9.75 -35.45 -3.46
C SER A 132 -10.88 -36.48 -3.47
N GLU A 133 -10.81 -37.47 -4.37
CA GLU A 133 -10.98 -38.89 -4.00
C GLU A 133 -10.30 -39.86 -5.01
N THR A 134 -9.53 -40.79 -4.42
CA THR A 134 -9.14 -42.19 -4.76
C THR A 134 -9.45 -42.77 -6.17
N SER A 135 -8.66 -43.62 -6.83
CA SER A 135 -7.92 -44.82 -6.40
C SER A 135 -7.05 -45.42 -7.53
N SER A 136 -6.07 -46.21 -7.10
CA SER A 136 -5.03 -47.03 -7.77
C SER A 136 -5.40 -47.92 -8.97
N LEU A 137 -4.50 -48.06 -9.97
CA LEU A 137 -3.69 -49.27 -10.29
C LEU A 137 -3.24 -49.39 -11.78
N THR A 138 -1.93 -49.65 -11.94
CA THR A 138 -1.24 -50.57 -12.89
C THR A 138 -0.89 -50.20 -14.35
N SER A 139 0.42 -50.38 -14.61
CA SER A 139 1.14 -50.88 -15.81
C SER A 139 1.22 -50.06 -17.11
N SER A 140 2.47 -49.67 -17.45
CA SER A 140 3.01 -49.54 -18.82
C SER A 140 3.29 -50.93 -19.43
N PRO A 141 3.87 -51.12 -20.65
CA PRO A 141 4.27 -50.18 -21.73
C PRO A 141 4.00 -50.68 -23.19
N ARG A 142 4.12 -49.79 -24.20
CA ARG A 142 4.68 -49.99 -25.59
C ARG A 142 4.16 -48.86 -26.49
N SER A 143 5.01 -48.02 -27.07
CA SER A 143 5.85 -48.20 -28.28
C SER A 143 5.07 -48.19 -29.61
N SER A 144 5.51 -47.27 -30.47
CA SER A 144 5.61 -47.34 -31.95
C SER A 144 4.57 -46.56 -32.79
N GLN A 145 5.11 -45.58 -33.52
CA GLN A 145 4.98 -45.40 -34.98
C GLN A 145 3.59 -45.06 -35.54
N SER A 146 3.36 -43.80 -35.90
CA SER A 146 3.51 -43.21 -37.25
C SER A 146 2.41 -43.60 -38.25
N SER A 147 1.61 -42.62 -38.68
CA SER A 147 1.29 -42.32 -40.10
C SER A 147 0.07 -41.39 -40.19
N SER A 148 0.25 -40.26 -40.86
CA SER A 148 -0.82 -39.48 -41.52
C SER A 148 -1.28 -40.25 -42.79
N PRO A 149 -2.41 -39.95 -43.49
CA PRO A 149 -2.74 -38.62 -44.03
C PRO A 149 -4.25 -38.27 -44.24
N LEU A 150 -4.49 -36.99 -44.60
CA LEU A 150 -5.52 -36.37 -45.50
C LEU A 150 -6.92 -37.06 -45.65
N SER A 151 -8.09 -36.38 -45.65
CA SER A 151 -8.44 -35.08 -46.23
C SER A 151 -9.97 -34.80 -46.07
N LYS A 152 -10.38 -33.55 -46.44
CA LYS A 152 -11.71 -33.09 -46.95
C LYS A 152 -12.84 -32.80 -45.92
N GLU A 153 -13.61 -31.69 -45.92
CA GLU A 153 -13.74 -30.45 -46.73
C GLU A 153 -14.29 -29.30 -45.84
N LEU A 154 -13.74 -28.07 -45.93
CA LEU A 154 -14.33 -26.80 -46.44
C LEU A 154 -15.73 -26.36 -45.94
N ASN A 155 -15.78 -25.20 -45.28
CA ASN A 155 -16.44 -24.01 -45.84
C ASN A 155 -15.99 -22.70 -45.18
N ILE A 156 -15.68 -21.72 -46.02
CA ILE A 156 -15.23 -20.35 -45.73
C ILE A 156 -16.45 -19.42 -45.73
N ASP A 157 -16.49 -18.41 -44.84
CA ASP A 157 -16.72 -17.01 -45.26
C ASP A 157 -16.42 -15.99 -44.15
N VAL A 158 -15.39 -15.14 -44.35
CA VAL A 158 -15.37 -13.78 -43.77
C VAL A 158 -14.62 -12.86 -44.73
N LYS A 159 -15.35 -12.24 -45.64
CA LYS A 159 -14.90 -11.16 -46.51
C LYS A 159 -15.29 -9.82 -45.89
N SER A 160 -14.32 -9.05 -45.37
CA SER A 160 -14.28 -7.57 -45.38
C SER A 160 -13.14 -7.01 -44.51
N ILE A 161 -11.91 -7.05 -45.02
CA ILE A 161 -10.89 -6.05 -44.66
C ILE A 161 -10.30 -5.52 -45.96
N VAL A 162 -10.41 -4.20 -46.11
CA VAL A 162 -10.06 -3.42 -47.30
C VAL A 162 -8.54 -3.35 -47.42
N PHE A 163 -8.03 -3.66 -48.61
CA PHE A 163 -6.66 -3.43 -49.05
C PHE A 163 -6.40 -1.93 -49.23
N VAL A 164 -5.22 -1.46 -48.82
CA VAL A 164 -4.59 -0.28 -49.43
C VAL A 164 -3.15 -0.66 -49.79
N ASP A 165 -2.86 -0.46 -51.07
CA ASP A 165 -1.65 -0.85 -51.81
C ASP A 165 -0.48 0.10 -51.51
N TYR A 166 0.74 -0.43 -51.33
CA TYR A 166 1.94 0.34 -50.95
C TYR A 166 2.99 0.32 -52.07
N ALA A 167 2.58 0.61 -53.31
CA ALA A 167 3.43 0.62 -54.49
C ALA A 167 3.52 1.98 -55.21
N ALA A 168 3.47 3.09 -54.47
CA ALA A 168 3.83 4.41 -55.00
C ALA A 168 4.28 5.36 -53.87
N LEU A 169 5.37 6.12 -54.12
CA LEU A 169 6.10 7.09 -53.27
C LEU A 169 7.29 6.46 -52.51
N ASP A 170 8.56 6.90 -52.59
CA ASP A 170 9.31 7.79 -53.48
C ASP A 170 10.81 7.52 -53.18
N ALA A 171 11.69 7.68 -54.17
CA ALA A 171 13.08 7.20 -54.19
C ALA A 171 14.10 8.08 -53.43
N SER A 172 13.74 8.60 -52.25
CA SER A 172 14.62 9.46 -51.44
C SER A 172 14.96 8.91 -50.05
N ILE A 173 14.44 7.73 -49.69
CA ILE A 173 14.67 7.12 -48.35
C ILE A 173 15.70 5.97 -48.41
N LEU A 174 16.08 5.54 -49.62
CA LEU A 174 16.92 4.35 -49.85
C LEU A 174 18.41 4.65 -50.05
N ASP A 175 18.95 5.67 -49.37
CA ASP A 175 20.41 5.94 -49.35
C ASP A 175 20.98 6.08 -47.94
N CYS A 176 20.18 5.83 -46.89
CA CYS A 176 20.62 6.00 -45.49
C CYS A 176 20.66 4.71 -44.65
N VAL A 177 20.24 3.54 -45.18
CA VAL A 177 20.10 2.31 -44.37
C VAL A 177 21.06 1.18 -44.76
N MET A 178 21.86 1.31 -45.82
CA MET A 178 22.69 0.18 -46.32
C MET A 178 24.15 0.53 -46.57
N ASN A 179 24.89 1.02 -45.55
CA ASN A 179 26.35 0.90 -45.54
C ASN A 179 26.86 0.74 -44.09
N LEU A 180 26.91 -0.51 -43.64
CA LEU A 180 27.67 -0.95 -42.46
C LEU A 180 28.94 -1.64 -42.98
N ASP A 181 30.10 -1.03 -42.76
CA ASP A 181 31.38 -1.73 -42.82
C ASP A 181 31.80 -2.16 -41.42
N ILE A 182 32.07 -3.46 -41.29
CA ILE A 182 32.42 -4.15 -40.03
C ILE A 182 33.88 -4.65 -40.13
N ASN A 183 34.72 -4.08 -39.25
CA ASN A 183 35.86 -4.66 -38.50
C ASN A 183 37.19 -5.02 -39.24
N PRO A 184 38.38 -4.82 -38.60
CA PRO A 184 38.82 -5.71 -37.51
C PRO A 184 39.58 -5.08 -36.32
N LEU A 185 39.36 -5.73 -35.16
CA LEU A 185 40.21 -5.96 -33.98
C LEU A 185 41.53 -5.18 -33.83
N GLU A 186 41.61 -4.33 -32.79
CA GLU A 186 42.80 -4.25 -31.90
C GLU A 186 42.46 -3.62 -30.52
N SER A 187 42.94 -4.28 -29.47
CA SER A 187 43.09 -3.84 -28.06
C SER A 187 41.85 -3.35 -27.27
N PHE A 188 41.29 -4.27 -26.51
CA PHE A 188 40.28 -4.04 -25.48
C PHE A 188 40.97 -3.68 -24.16
N GLU A 189 41.20 -2.39 -23.87
CA GLU A 189 41.65 -1.93 -22.55
C GLU A 189 40.66 -0.96 -21.88
N GLN A 190 39.94 -1.51 -20.90
CA GLN A 190 39.67 -1.00 -19.55
C GLN A 190 39.31 0.49 -19.30
N THR A 191 38.02 0.66 -18.94
CA THR A 191 37.49 1.55 -17.88
C THR A 191 37.80 3.06 -17.95
N SER A 192 36.92 3.85 -18.58
CA SER A 192 36.97 5.30 -18.38
C SER A 192 36.12 5.71 -17.17
N ARG A 193 36.82 6.01 -16.07
CA ARG A 193 36.26 6.64 -14.88
C ARG A 193 35.64 7.99 -15.22
N CYS A 194 34.74 8.46 -14.35
CA CYS A 194 34.21 9.82 -14.44
C CYS A 194 35.35 10.85 -14.49
N ARG A 195 35.25 11.81 -15.40
CA ARG A 195 36.26 12.86 -15.64
C ARG A 195 36.40 13.91 -14.53
N ILE A 196 35.81 13.67 -13.35
CA ILE A 196 35.87 14.58 -12.21
C ILE A 196 36.91 14.03 -11.25
N ASP A 197 37.93 14.83 -10.92
CA ASP A 197 38.98 14.44 -9.99
C ASP A 197 38.40 14.02 -8.63
N GLY A 198 38.83 12.85 -8.14
CA GLY A 198 38.30 12.22 -6.93
C GLY A 198 37.01 11.41 -7.11
N CYS A 199 36.48 11.29 -8.34
CA CYS A 199 35.29 10.48 -8.61
C CYS A 199 35.64 9.07 -9.08
N GLU A 200 35.48 8.08 -8.18
CA GLU A 200 35.75 6.66 -8.49
C GLU A 200 34.63 5.97 -9.29
N THR A 201 33.54 6.67 -9.63
CA THR A 201 32.40 6.07 -10.34
C THR A 201 32.62 6.01 -11.86
N HIS A 202 32.05 4.98 -12.50
CA HIS A 202 32.17 4.77 -13.94
C HIS A 202 31.42 5.82 -14.75
N ALA A 203 32.04 6.33 -15.81
CA ALA A 203 31.41 7.24 -16.76
C ALA A 203 30.38 6.50 -17.63
N ARG A 204 29.36 7.23 -18.10
CA ARG A 204 28.53 6.80 -19.24
C ARG A 204 28.98 7.54 -20.51
N ALA A 205 28.28 7.32 -21.62
CA ALA A 205 28.44 8.11 -22.84
C ALA A 205 28.45 9.61 -22.49
N GLY A 206 29.57 10.28 -22.80
CA GLY A 206 29.84 11.67 -22.42
C GLY A 206 30.89 11.87 -21.32
N GLY A 207 31.51 10.81 -20.76
CA GLY A 207 32.67 10.94 -19.86
C GLY A 207 32.34 11.36 -18.40
N PHE A 208 31.07 11.52 -18.06
CA PHE A 208 30.61 11.86 -16.71
C PHE A 208 29.69 10.78 -16.13
N CYS A 209 29.70 10.64 -14.80
CA CYS A 209 28.78 9.76 -14.10
C CYS A 209 27.42 10.44 -13.86
N TRP A 210 26.41 9.66 -13.51
CA TRP A 210 25.06 10.16 -13.22
C TRP A 210 24.98 11.22 -12.10
N ARG A 211 25.99 11.32 -11.22
CA ARG A 211 26.06 12.36 -10.17
C ARG A 211 26.63 13.69 -10.66
N HIS A 212 27.35 13.70 -11.78
CA HIS A 212 28.08 14.86 -12.31
C HIS A 212 27.58 15.31 -13.68
N ARG A 213 26.37 14.86 -14.09
CA ARG A 213 25.80 15.19 -15.40
C ARG A 213 25.17 16.59 -15.44
N ASP A 214 24.67 17.08 -14.31
CA ASP A 214 23.99 18.37 -14.20
C ASP A 214 24.62 19.16 -13.03
N GLY A 215 25.63 20.00 -13.27
CA GLY A 215 26.07 20.97 -12.27
C GLY A 215 27.57 21.33 -12.24
N ASP A 216 27.88 22.38 -12.99
CA ASP A 216 28.78 23.50 -12.70
C ASP A 216 30.09 23.30 -11.91
N MET A 217 31.19 23.65 -12.57
CA MET A 217 32.55 23.61 -12.10
C MET A 217 32.89 24.91 -11.38
N THR A 218 32.90 24.93 -10.05
CA THR A 218 33.77 25.80 -9.21
C THR A 218 33.42 25.64 -7.73
N LYS A 219 34.15 24.78 -7.00
CA LYS A 219 34.65 25.09 -5.64
C LYS A 219 35.51 23.94 -5.10
N PRO A 220 36.74 24.24 -4.62
CA PRO A 220 37.64 23.25 -4.04
C PRO A 220 37.31 22.93 -2.57
N THR A 221 37.89 21.82 -2.11
CA THR A 221 37.70 21.12 -0.82
C THR A 221 38.59 21.67 0.32
N SER A 222 37.98 22.25 1.37
CA SER A 222 38.41 22.39 2.81
C SER A 222 39.83 22.95 3.13
N PRO A 223 40.26 23.22 4.40
CA PRO A 223 39.59 23.19 5.71
C PRO A 223 39.81 24.50 6.56
N GLU A 224 39.29 24.49 7.79
CA GLU A 224 39.59 25.40 8.93
C GLU A 224 38.91 26.80 9.04
N THR A 225 38.15 26.90 10.13
CA THR A 225 37.99 28.01 11.10
C THR A 225 37.56 29.42 10.67
N HIS A 226 36.68 29.94 11.53
CA HIS A 226 36.27 31.31 11.80
C HIS A 226 35.16 31.97 10.98
N TYR A 227 34.24 32.58 11.75
CA TYR A 227 33.21 33.55 11.41
C TYR A 227 31.95 32.97 10.71
N LYS A 228 30.71 33.25 11.13
CA LYS A 228 30.15 34.39 11.89
C LYS A 228 28.77 33.95 12.43
N LYS A 229 28.46 34.28 13.68
CA LYS A 229 27.09 34.22 14.22
C LYS A 229 26.24 35.18 13.38
N GLU A 230 25.30 34.67 12.60
CA GLU A 230 24.16 35.45 12.12
C GLU A 230 22.86 34.70 12.45
N ALA A 231 21.88 35.51 12.82
CA ALA A 231 20.80 35.22 13.73
C ALA A 231 19.89 34.05 13.31
N GLN A 232 19.46 33.27 14.30
CA GLN A 232 18.29 32.41 14.17
C GLN A 232 17.09 33.27 13.75
N PRO A 233 16.23 32.85 12.80
CA PRO A 233 14.94 33.49 12.64
C PRO A 233 14.16 33.29 13.95
N SER A 234 13.79 34.41 14.58
CA SER A 234 12.97 34.47 15.77
C SER A 234 11.67 33.69 15.55
N PHE A 235 11.41 32.76 16.45
CA PHE A 235 10.32 31.79 16.36
C PHE A 235 9.00 32.39 16.88
N ASP A 236 8.74 33.65 16.54
CA ASP A 236 7.59 34.39 17.06
C ASP A 236 6.51 34.48 15.98
N ALA A 237 5.61 33.48 16.05
CA ALA A 237 4.23 33.42 15.53
C ALA A 237 3.92 32.02 14.97
N ILE A 238 4.04 30.98 15.81
CA ILE A 238 3.22 29.79 15.60
C ILE A 238 1.90 30.06 16.30
N ASP A 239 0.83 30.08 15.51
CA ASP A 239 -0.55 30.12 15.97
C ASP A 239 -0.76 29.16 17.16
N ASN A 240 -1.14 29.74 18.32
CA ASN A 240 -1.28 29.06 19.60
C ASN A 240 -2.32 27.91 19.57
N SER A 241 -3.08 27.79 18.49
CA SER A 241 -3.96 26.65 18.19
C SER A 241 -3.21 25.33 17.89
N ILE A 242 -1.97 25.39 17.38
CA ILE A 242 -1.21 24.21 16.94
C ILE A 242 -0.39 23.58 18.10
N LEU A 243 0.11 24.39 19.04
CA LEU A 243 0.92 23.93 20.17
C LEU A 243 0.17 23.03 21.15
N ALA A 244 -1.13 23.26 21.34
CA ALA A 244 -1.99 22.42 22.18
C ALA A 244 -2.20 20.99 21.62
N SER A 245 -1.90 20.78 20.33
CA SER A 245 -2.11 19.52 19.64
C SER A 245 -0.85 18.63 19.56
N VAL A 246 0.32 19.15 19.94
CA VAL A 246 1.61 18.46 19.80
C VAL A 246 2.18 18.07 21.17
N CYS A 247 2.71 16.85 21.26
CA CYS A 247 3.31 16.31 22.48
C CYS A 247 4.42 17.20 23.03
N SER A 248 4.35 17.52 24.32
CA SER A 248 5.28 18.41 25.05
C SER A 248 6.71 17.88 25.16
N PHE A 249 6.91 16.57 24.97
CA PHE A 249 8.24 15.97 24.92
C PHE A 249 9.09 16.61 23.82
N GLN A 250 10.30 17.10 24.18
CA GLN A 250 11.17 17.86 23.28
C GLN A 250 11.42 17.14 21.96
N GLY A 251 11.13 17.81 20.83
CA GLY A 251 11.29 17.27 19.49
C GLY A 251 10.25 16.23 19.08
N CYS A 252 9.25 15.94 19.91
CA CYS A 252 8.11 15.11 19.54
C CYS A 252 7.11 15.90 18.69
N ARG A 253 6.68 15.32 17.57
CA ARG A 253 5.64 15.89 16.71
C ARG A 253 4.36 15.06 16.71
N ASN A 254 4.28 14.08 17.62
CA ASN A 254 3.09 13.25 17.73
C ASN A 254 1.98 14.06 18.38
N GLN A 255 0.75 13.73 18.01
CA GLN A 255 -0.43 14.36 18.58
C GLN A 255 -0.54 14.07 20.08
N VAL A 256 -0.93 15.09 20.86
CA VAL A 256 -1.30 14.92 22.28
C VAL A 256 -2.45 13.93 22.37
N TYR A 257 -2.31 12.95 23.25
CA TYR A 257 -3.41 12.06 23.62
C TYR A 257 -4.06 12.52 24.93
N ALA A 258 -3.25 12.75 25.96
CA ALA A 258 -3.68 13.31 27.24
C ALA A 258 -2.47 13.88 27.99
N ARG A 259 -2.70 14.81 28.93
CA ARG A 259 -1.63 15.42 29.77
C ARG A 259 -0.50 16.03 28.94
N MET A 260 -0.84 16.65 27.80
CA MET A 260 0.13 17.22 26.86
C MET A 260 1.12 16.20 26.26
N LEU A 261 0.89 14.89 26.42
CA LEU A 261 1.79 13.83 25.97
C LEU A 261 1.11 12.92 24.93
N CYS A 262 1.87 12.44 23.96
CA CYS A 262 1.39 11.42 23.02
C CYS A 262 1.34 10.04 23.68
N VAL A 263 0.71 9.06 23.01
CA VAL A 263 0.63 7.67 23.51
C VAL A 263 2.00 7.07 23.81
N GLY A 264 3.02 7.39 23.00
CA GLY A 264 4.39 6.88 23.17
C GLY A 264 5.19 7.55 24.30
N HIS A 265 4.79 8.75 24.72
CA HIS A 265 5.46 9.52 25.78
C HIS A 265 4.60 9.60 27.06
N GLY A 266 3.72 8.64 27.30
CA GLY A 266 2.99 8.54 28.57
C GLY A 266 1.61 9.20 28.58
N GLY A 267 1.09 9.64 27.43
CA GLY A 267 -0.30 10.11 27.33
C GLY A 267 -1.32 9.02 27.71
N ARG A 268 -0.99 7.74 27.48
CA ARG A 268 -1.74 6.60 28.02
C ARG A 268 -0.99 5.96 29.18
N LYS A 269 -1.71 5.59 30.24
CA LYS A 269 -1.16 4.80 31.34
C LYS A 269 -0.54 3.50 30.81
N PRO A 270 0.67 3.11 31.25
CA PRO A 270 1.28 1.84 30.87
C PRO A 270 0.51 0.67 31.49
N CYS A 271 0.70 -0.51 30.94
CA CYS A 271 0.24 -1.74 31.58
C CYS A 271 0.98 -1.95 32.91
N ILE A 272 0.26 -2.34 33.96
CA ILE A 272 0.83 -2.56 35.30
C ILE A 272 1.76 -3.78 35.41
N ILE A 273 1.71 -4.71 34.45
CA ILE A 273 2.56 -5.91 34.46
C ILE A 273 4.03 -5.52 34.22
N PRO A 274 4.96 -5.97 35.09
CA PRO A 274 6.38 -5.68 34.94
C PRO A 274 6.88 -6.13 33.56
N ASN A 275 7.78 -5.33 32.97
CA ASN A 275 8.34 -5.53 31.63
C ASN A 275 7.34 -5.42 30.46
N CYS A 276 6.09 -5.00 30.68
CA CYS A 276 5.15 -4.73 29.60
C CYS A 276 5.27 -3.31 29.04
N ARG A 277 5.80 -3.16 27.83
CA ARG A 277 5.86 -1.85 27.12
C ARG A 277 4.53 -1.43 26.47
N SER A 278 3.45 -2.18 26.68
CA SER A 278 2.14 -1.87 26.07
C SER A 278 1.32 -0.94 26.96
N SER A 279 0.54 -0.04 26.37
CA SER A 279 -0.38 0.83 27.11
C SER A 279 -1.60 0.06 27.61
N ALA A 280 -2.15 0.50 28.75
CA ALA A 280 -3.39 -0.02 29.31
C ALA A 280 -4.59 0.31 28.41
N ARG A 281 -5.50 -0.67 28.29
CA ARG A 281 -6.74 -0.59 27.51
C ARG A 281 -7.95 -1.07 28.31
N VAL A 282 -7.75 -1.99 29.25
CA VAL A 282 -8.79 -2.56 30.12
C VAL A 282 -8.32 -2.37 31.55
N GLY A 283 -8.91 -1.39 32.25
CA GLY A 283 -8.44 -0.98 33.58
C GLY A 283 -6.93 -0.64 33.56
N PRO A 284 -6.12 -1.20 34.47
CA PRO A 284 -4.67 -0.97 34.52
C PRO A 284 -3.86 -1.88 33.57
N TYR A 285 -4.50 -2.69 32.73
CA TYR A 285 -3.83 -3.70 31.91
C TYR A 285 -3.94 -3.43 30.41
N CYS A 286 -2.95 -3.90 29.63
CA CYS A 286 -3.07 -3.94 28.17
C CYS A 286 -4.02 -5.06 27.73
N CYS A 287 -4.39 -5.09 26.44
CA CYS A 287 -5.29 -6.11 25.88
C CYS A 287 -4.79 -7.56 26.07
N ARG A 288 -3.49 -7.77 26.26
CA ARG A 288 -2.90 -9.09 26.54
C ARG A 288 -2.80 -9.41 28.01
N HIS A 289 -2.85 -8.41 28.89
CA HIS A 289 -2.62 -8.57 30.31
C HIS A 289 -3.87 -8.40 31.16
N GLY A 290 -4.99 -7.92 30.58
CA GLY A 290 -6.27 -7.75 31.27
C GLY A 290 -6.74 -9.02 31.97
N PRO A 291 -7.67 -8.91 32.94
CA PRO A 291 -8.23 -10.07 33.61
C PRO A 291 -8.82 -11.08 32.60
N GLY A 292 -8.83 -12.37 32.95
CA GLY A 292 -9.27 -13.45 32.05
C GLY A 292 -10.67 -13.26 31.47
N THR A 293 -11.58 -12.63 32.23
CA THR A 293 -12.93 -12.24 31.79
C THR A 293 -12.92 -11.28 30.59
N TYR A 294 -11.83 -10.54 30.38
CA TYR A 294 -11.62 -9.62 29.26
C TYR A 294 -10.64 -10.15 28.20
N ARG A 295 -9.92 -11.25 28.45
CA ARG A 295 -9.07 -11.93 27.46
C ARG A 295 -9.90 -12.88 26.61
N LYS A 296 -10.68 -12.29 25.71
CA LYS A 296 -11.40 -13.05 24.70
C LYS A 296 -10.38 -13.48 23.63
N LEU A 297 -9.74 -14.63 23.83
CA LEU A 297 -8.82 -15.26 22.87
C LEU A 297 -9.60 -16.07 21.83
N CYS A 298 -8.95 -16.36 20.71
CA CYS A 298 -9.52 -17.14 19.63
C CYS A 298 -9.89 -18.55 20.12
N ASP A 299 -11.10 -19.00 19.79
CA ASP A 299 -11.62 -20.32 20.20
C ASP A 299 -10.90 -21.50 19.50
N VAL A 300 -10.02 -21.23 18.54
CA VAL A 300 -9.23 -22.28 17.87
C VAL A 300 -8.13 -22.73 18.83
N HIS A 301 -8.08 -24.04 19.11
CA HIS A 301 -7.13 -24.65 20.03
C HIS A 301 -5.68 -24.21 19.74
N GLY A 302 -4.95 -23.78 20.77
CA GLY A 302 -3.57 -23.30 20.67
C GLY A 302 -3.39 -21.88 20.09
N CYS A 303 -4.46 -21.17 19.74
CA CYS A 303 -4.36 -19.82 19.18
C CYS A 303 -4.31 -18.73 20.25
N GLN A 304 -3.15 -18.09 20.41
CA GLN A 304 -2.96 -16.99 21.36
C GLN A 304 -3.42 -15.61 20.86
N ASN A 305 -4.10 -15.54 19.72
CA ASN A 305 -4.59 -14.25 19.20
C ASN A 305 -5.89 -13.85 19.89
N VAL A 306 -6.09 -12.54 19.98
CA VAL A 306 -7.36 -11.95 20.44
C VAL A 306 -8.47 -12.28 19.44
N ARG A 307 -9.63 -12.70 19.95
CA ARG A 307 -10.82 -12.94 19.14
C ARG A 307 -11.57 -11.66 18.82
N HIS A 308 -12.29 -11.70 17.72
CA HIS A 308 -13.22 -10.68 17.27
C HIS A 308 -14.65 -11.26 17.31
N THR A 309 -15.54 -10.72 16.48
CA THR A 309 -16.88 -11.28 16.27
C THR A 309 -16.79 -12.74 15.83
N GLY A 310 -17.67 -13.59 16.36
CA GLY A 310 -17.71 -15.02 16.04
C GLY A 310 -16.65 -15.87 16.75
N GLY A 311 -16.08 -15.38 17.87
CA GLY A 311 -15.21 -16.21 18.73
C GLY A 311 -13.80 -16.49 18.18
N LYS A 312 -13.54 -16.16 16.91
CA LYS A 312 -12.26 -16.40 16.23
C LYS A 312 -11.44 -15.13 16.08
N CYS A 313 -10.12 -15.26 15.88
CA CYS A 313 -9.24 -14.15 15.49
C CYS A 313 -9.31 -13.89 13.98
N ILE A 314 -8.81 -12.73 13.50
CA ILE A 314 -8.86 -12.36 12.07
C ILE A 314 -8.29 -13.46 11.15
N ARG A 315 -7.23 -14.16 11.57
CA ARG A 315 -6.63 -15.26 10.79
C ARG A 315 -7.50 -16.51 10.72
N HIS A 316 -8.36 -16.71 11.71
CA HIS A 316 -9.27 -17.85 11.78
C HIS A 316 -10.71 -17.45 11.42
N GLY A 317 -10.89 -16.36 10.66
CA GLY A 317 -12.21 -15.90 10.21
C GLY A 317 -12.96 -14.97 11.18
N GLY A 318 -12.27 -14.44 12.19
CA GLY A 318 -12.84 -13.50 13.15
C GLY A 318 -13.11 -12.10 12.58
N GLY A 319 -14.30 -11.57 12.87
CA GLY A 319 -14.74 -10.25 12.42
C GLY A 319 -15.27 -10.21 10.98
N ARG A 320 -15.81 -9.06 10.57
CA ARG A 320 -16.52 -8.93 9.28
C ARG A 320 -15.55 -9.01 8.09
N ARG A 321 -15.96 -9.73 7.04
CA ARG A 321 -15.24 -9.81 5.76
C ARG A 321 -15.65 -8.65 4.86
N CYS A 322 -14.79 -8.32 3.91
CA CYS A 322 -15.09 -7.33 2.88
C CYS A 322 -16.38 -7.75 2.14
N ARG A 323 -17.32 -6.82 2.00
CA ARG A 323 -18.59 -7.06 1.30
C ARG A 323 -18.44 -7.30 -0.19
N LEU A 324 -17.33 -6.84 -0.80
CA LEU A 324 -17.07 -7.14 -2.20
C LEU A 324 -16.97 -8.66 -2.40
N HIS A 325 -17.77 -9.16 -3.34
CA HIS A 325 -17.80 -10.56 -3.75
C HIS A 325 -16.39 -11.07 -4.12
N GLY A 326 -16.04 -12.26 -3.63
CA GLY A 326 -14.70 -12.86 -3.82
C GLY A 326 -13.58 -12.21 -3.02
N CYS A 327 -13.86 -11.28 -2.10
CA CYS A 327 -12.82 -10.63 -1.30
C CYS A 327 -12.67 -11.19 0.12
N ASP A 328 -11.67 -12.04 0.29
CA ASP A 328 -11.28 -12.63 1.56
C ASP A 328 -10.42 -11.75 2.46
N THR A 329 -10.58 -10.44 2.39
CA THR A 329 -9.87 -9.53 3.29
C THR A 329 -10.78 -8.99 4.37
N HIS A 330 -10.22 -8.72 5.54
CA HIS A 330 -10.97 -8.20 6.68
C HIS A 330 -11.48 -6.77 6.38
N ALA A 331 -12.77 -6.54 6.64
CA ALA A 331 -13.39 -5.23 6.51
C ALA A 331 -12.87 -4.30 7.60
N ARG A 332 -12.60 -3.02 7.27
CA ARG A 332 -12.19 -2.02 8.27
C ARG A 332 -13.31 -1.03 8.55
N THR A 333 -13.75 -0.31 7.52
CA THR A 333 -14.76 0.74 7.65
C THR A 333 -15.78 0.56 6.52
N GLY A 334 -17.06 0.77 6.82
CA GLY A 334 -18.14 0.65 5.83
C GLY A 334 -18.41 -0.77 5.30
N GLY A 335 -17.81 -1.81 5.91
CA GLY A 335 -17.95 -3.18 5.42
C GLY A 335 -16.94 -3.57 4.32
N TYR A 336 -15.99 -2.70 3.97
CA TYR A 336 -14.99 -2.98 2.94
C TYR A 336 -13.56 -2.98 3.49
N CYS A 337 -12.64 -3.62 2.77
CA CYS A 337 -11.21 -3.62 3.10
C CYS A 337 -10.51 -2.36 2.57
N TRP A 338 -9.21 -2.19 2.84
CA TRP A 338 -8.46 -1.01 2.37
C TRP A 338 -8.41 -0.85 0.85
N ARG A 339 -8.47 -1.95 0.10
CA ARG A 339 -8.49 -1.90 -1.37
C ARG A 339 -9.87 -1.60 -1.93
N HIS A 340 -10.93 -1.91 -1.19
CA HIS A 340 -12.31 -1.84 -1.65
C HIS A 340 -13.12 -0.77 -0.93
N ARG A 341 -12.47 0.09 -0.13
CA ARG A 341 -13.17 1.10 0.68
C ARG A 341 -13.95 2.12 -0.16
N ASP A 342 -13.52 2.32 -1.41
CA ASP A 342 -14.12 3.27 -2.35
C ASP A 342 -15.24 2.60 -3.20
N GLN A 343 -15.54 1.31 -2.96
CA GLN A 343 -16.60 0.54 -3.64
C GLN A 343 -17.88 0.44 -2.80
N GLY A 344 -17.93 1.11 -1.65
CA GLY A 344 -19.16 1.31 -0.92
C GLY A 344 -19.87 2.54 -1.47
N GLU A 345 -21.13 2.36 -1.88
CA GLU A 345 -22.11 3.45 -1.95
C GLU A 345 -21.95 4.36 -0.72
N PRO A 346 -22.06 5.70 -0.86
CA PRO A 346 -22.04 6.61 0.27
C PRO A 346 -23.02 6.13 1.32
N ILE A 347 -22.50 5.75 2.50
CA ILE A 347 -23.38 5.47 3.64
C ILE A 347 -23.85 6.85 4.08
N GLU A 348 -25.06 7.22 3.64
CA GLU A 348 -25.88 8.26 4.27
C GLU A 348 -25.68 8.16 5.79
N PRO A 349 -25.21 9.22 6.47
CA PRO A 349 -24.90 9.15 7.88
C PRO A 349 -26.18 8.75 8.61
N LYS A 350 -26.24 7.50 9.10
CA LYS A 350 -27.31 7.07 10.01
C LYS A 350 -27.27 8.03 11.19
N ARG A 351 -28.23 8.97 11.22
CA ARG A 351 -28.51 9.84 12.35
C ARG A 351 -28.67 8.92 13.55
N THR A 352 -27.62 8.85 14.37
CA THR A 352 -27.74 8.27 15.70
C THR A 352 -28.52 9.32 16.48
N VAL A 353 -29.83 9.16 16.54
CA VAL A 353 -30.66 9.85 17.50
C VAL A 353 -30.11 9.42 18.86
N LYS A 354 -29.34 10.31 19.49
CA LYS A 354 -29.08 10.21 20.91
C LYS A 354 -30.47 10.30 21.54
N THR A 355 -30.90 9.24 22.20
CA THR A 355 -32.09 9.27 23.05
C THR A 355 -31.78 10.16 24.25
N SER A 356 -31.81 11.47 24.04
CA SER A 356 -32.03 12.43 25.11
C SER A 356 -33.53 12.52 25.29
N LYS A 357 -33.98 12.13 26.48
CA LYS A 357 -35.31 12.46 27.01
C LYS A 357 -35.68 13.89 26.63
N VAL A 358 -36.74 14.06 25.86
CA VAL A 358 -37.53 15.28 25.84
C VAL A 358 -38.96 14.82 25.61
N ASP A 359 -39.65 14.57 26.73
CA ASP A 359 -41.11 14.64 26.78
C ASP A 359 -41.54 16.03 26.34
N THR A 360 -42.80 16.17 25.91
CA THR A 360 -43.48 17.40 25.50
C THR A 360 -42.97 18.01 24.18
N ASP A 361 -43.70 17.80 23.08
CA ASP A 361 -44.64 18.82 22.57
C ASP A 361 -45.22 18.49 21.16
N LEU A 362 -45.79 17.29 20.98
CA LEU A 362 -46.51 16.95 19.73
C LEU A 362 -47.96 17.47 19.73
N SER A 363 -48.40 18.09 20.83
CA SER A 363 -49.74 18.65 20.97
C SER A 363 -49.84 20.12 20.58
N GLN A 364 -48.73 20.79 20.25
CA GLN A 364 -48.71 22.20 19.83
C GLN A 364 -48.51 22.43 18.33
N LEU A 365 -48.42 21.37 17.51
CA LEU A 365 -48.32 21.48 16.06
C LEU A 365 -49.63 21.12 15.32
N ILE A 366 -50.73 20.91 16.04
CA ILE A 366 -52.07 20.57 15.47
C ILE A 366 -53.02 21.78 15.47
N MET A 367 -52.51 22.99 15.72
CA MET A 367 -53.31 24.21 15.56
C MET A 367 -52.44 25.25 14.88
N ASP A 368 -52.41 25.21 13.55
CA ASP A 368 -52.26 26.39 12.69
C ASP A 368 -52.67 25.98 11.27
N ASP A 369 -53.91 26.35 10.93
CA ASP A 369 -54.58 26.14 9.65
C ASP A 369 -53.91 26.92 8.51
N ASN A 370 -53.05 26.28 7.72
CA ASN A 370 -52.73 26.69 6.34
C ASN A 370 -51.97 25.60 5.57
N PHE A 371 -52.67 24.53 5.19
CA PHE A 371 -52.19 23.67 4.12
C PHE A 371 -53.32 23.46 3.11
N GLU A 372 -53.20 24.13 1.96
CA GLU A 372 -54.09 23.91 0.83
C GLU A 372 -54.05 22.43 0.42
N ASN A 373 -55.25 21.92 0.16
CA ASN A 373 -55.52 20.60 -0.39
C ASN A 373 -54.78 20.38 -1.70
N GLU A 374 -53.70 19.59 -1.67
CA GLU A 374 -53.30 18.82 -2.84
C GLU A 374 -53.79 17.38 -2.60
N LEU A 375 -54.75 16.95 -3.43
CA LEU A 375 -55.35 15.62 -3.36
C LEU A 375 -54.25 14.55 -3.44
N LEU A 376 -54.05 13.83 -2.34
CA LEU A 376 -53.25 12.61 -2.34
C LEU A 376 -53.96 11.57 -3.23
N ASP A 377 -53.21 10.96 -4.14
CA ASP A 377 -53.71 9.94 -5.06
C ASP A 377 -54.16 8.66 -4.32
N GLU A 378 -55.04 7.87 -4.95
CA GLU A 378 -55.56 6.62 -4.35
C GLU A 378 -54.44 5.64 -3.96
N GLU A 379 -53.28 5.72 -4.60
CA GLU A 379 -52.12 4.87 -4.33
C GLU A 379 -51.45 5.24 -3.00
N THR A 380 -51.31 6.54 -2.70
CA THR A 380 -50.81 7.02 -1.40
C THR A 380 -51.81 6.78 -0.28
N LEU A 381 -53.12 6.98 -0.50
CA LEU A 381 -54.16 6.65 0.48
C LEU A 381 -54.18 5.15 0.84
N ASN A 382 -54.03 4.28 -0.16
CA ASN A 382 -53.92 2.84 0.08
C ASN A 382 -52.63 2.46 0.81
N SER A 383 -51.52 3.18 0.59
CA SER A 383 -50.29 2.96 1.36
C SER A 383 -50.45 3.34 2.83
N TYR A 384 -51.16 4.43 3.14
CA TYR A 384 -51.46 4.85 4.51
C TYR A 384 -52.45 3.91 5.21
N PHE A 385 -53.46 3.41 4.49
CA PHE A 385 -54.41 2.43 5.02
C PHE A 385 -53.72 1.10 5.36
N ASN A 386 -52.79 0.63 4.52
CA ASN A 386 -52.01 -0.59 4.80
C ASN A 386 -51.10 -0.43 6.02
N VAL A 387 -50.47 0.74 6.21
CA VAL A 387 -49.64 1.02 7.39
C VAL A 387 -50.49 1.05 8.68
N LEU A 388 -51.69 1.64 8.65
CA LEU A 388 -52.61 1.66 9.79
C LEU A 388 -53.20 0.27 10.11
N CYS A 389 -53.44 -0.56 9.09
CA CYS A 389 -53.90 -1.94 9.28
C CYS A 389 -52.80 -2.87 9.82
N GLU A 390 -51.53 -2.67 9.44
CA GLU A 390 -50.40 -3.43 9.99
C GLU A 390 -50.09 -3.06 11.46
N GLU A 391 -50.32 -1.81 11.86
CA GLU A 391 -50.16 -1.37 13.27
C GLU A 391 -51.29 -1.88 14.18
N LEU A 392 -52.51 -2.06 13.67
CA LEU A 392 -53.64 -2.64 14.42
C LEU A 392 -53.59 -4.18 14.49
N ALA A 393 -52.87 -4.84 13.60
CA ALA A 393 -52.69 -6.30 13.61
C ALA A 393 -51.67 -6.80 14.67
N PHE A 394 -50.97 -5.91 15.37
CA PHE A 394 -50.02 -6.25 16.45
C PHE A 394 -50.58 -6.01 17.86
N GLN A 395 -51.86 -5.68 18.01
CA GLN A 395 -52.53 -5.51 19.31
C GLN A 395 -53.77 -6.42 19.53
N ILE A 396 -53.86 -7.56 18.84
CA ILE A 396 -54.80 -8.65 19.18
C ILE A 396 -54.02 -9.95 19.42
#